data_AF-A0A847CMD5-F1
#
_entry.id   AF-A0A847CMD5-F1
#
_cell.length_a   1.000
_cell.length_b   1.000
_cell.length_c   1.000
_cell.angle_alpha   90.00
_cell.angle_beta   90.00
_cell.angle_gamma   90.00
#
_symmetry.space_group_name_H-M   'P 1'
#
loop_
_entity.id
_entity.type
_entity.pdbx_description
1 polymer ?
#
loop_
_entity_poly.entity_id
_entity_poly.type
_entity_poly.pdbx_seq_one_letter_code
_entity_poly.pdbx_strand_id
1 'polypeptide(L)' 'MGRGRAKAKQAKVARDLKYRSFDTNFDDLQRELHGDDSGDEIPEQYADLAETLDDPPAT' A
#
# COMPACT_ATOMS: atom_id res chain seq x y z
N MET A 1 -1.87 -34.28 -25.12
CA MET A 1 -0.42 -33.99 -24.96
C MET A 1 -0.05 -32.54 -24.60
N GLY A 2 -0.97 -31.56 -24.53
CA GLY A 2 -0.61 -30.15 -24.26
C GLY A 2 -0.69 -29.65 -22.81
N ARG A 3 -1.33 -30.40 -21.89
CA ARG A 3 -1.64 -29.93 -20.53
C ARG A 3 -0.39 -29.68 -19.66
N GLY A 4 0.66 -30.50 -19.79
CA GLY A 4 1.89 -30.35 -18.99
C GLY A 4 2.64 -29.03 -19.27
N ARG A 5 2.67 -28.59 -20.54
CA ARG A 5 3.29 -27.32 -20.94
C ARG A 5 2.50 -26.11 -20.42
N ALA A 6 1.17 -26.17 -20.48
CA ALA A 6 0.32 -25.14 -19.91
C ALA A 6 0.51 -25.03 -18.39
N LYS A 7 0.53 -26.16 -17.67
CA LYS A 7 0.77 -26.20 -16.22
C LYS A 7 2.13 -25.63 -15.85
N ALA A 8 3.17 -25.95 -16.61
CA ALA A 8 4.51 -25.40 -16.41
C ALA A 8 4.55 -23.87 -16.62
N LYS A 9 3.90 -23.36 -17.67
CA LYS A 9 3.77 -21.91 -17.91
C LYS A 9 3.04 -21.20 -16.76
N GLN A 10 1.94 -21.77 -16.28
CA GLN A 10 1.17 -21.20 -15.18
C GLN A 10 1.95 -21.20 -13.86
N ALA A 11 2.67 -22.28 -13.55
CA ALA A 11 3.51 -22.34 -12.36
C ALA A 11 4.66 -21.32 -12.40
N LYS A 12 5.21 -21.03 -13.60
CA LYS A 12 6.20 -19.96 -13.78
C LYS A 12 5.58 -18.59 -13.50
N VAL A 13 4.47 -18.26 -14.16
CA VAL A 13 3.75 -16.98 -13.97
C VAL A 13 3.36 -16.77 -12.51
N ALA A 14 2.87 -17.81 -11.83
CA ALA A 14 2.49 -17.72 -10.43
C ALA A 14 3.68 -17.45 -9.51
N ARG A 15 4.85 -18.02 -9.79
CA ARG A 15 6.08 -17.71 -9.04
C ARG A 15 6.56 -16.30 -9.31
N ASP A 16 6.59 -15.88 -10.57
CA ASP A 16 6.97 -14.52 -10.94
C ASP A 16 6.04 -13.51 -10.25
N LEU A 17 4.75 -13.78 -10.16
CA LEU A 17 3.80 -12.94 -9.45
C LEU A 17 3.99 -12.95 -7.93
N LYS A 18 4.25 -14.12 -7.34
CA LYS A 18 4.44 -14.26 -5.88
C LYS A 18 5.72 -13.61 -5.37
N TYR A 19 6.78 -13.64 -6.18
CA TYR A 19 8.11 -13.27 -5.75
C TYR A 19 8.66 -12.05 -6.47
N ARG A 20 7.89 -11.39 -7.35
CA ARG A 20 8.33 -10.07 -7.81
C ARG A 20 8.22 -9.09 -6.66
N SER A 21 9.32 -8.38 -6.43
CA SER A 21 9.27 -7.10 -5.73
C SER A 21 8.71 -6.07 -6.69
N PHE A 22 7.88 -5.18 -6.18
CA PHE A 22 7.47 -3.98 -6.89
C PHE A 22 8.27 -2.83 -6.32
N ASP A 23 8.92 -2.07 -7.18
CA ASP A 23 9.49 -0.79 -6.79
C ASP A 23 8.38 0.26 -6.94
N THR A 24 7.83 0.68 -5.80
CA THR A 24 6.86 1.75 -5.74
C THR A 24 7.58 3.08 -5.89
N ASN A 25 7.10 3.96 -6.77
CA ASN A 25 7.65 5.31 -6.87
C ASN A 25 7.12 6.18 -5.73
N PHE A 26 7.93 6.36 -4.69
CA PHE A 26 7.56 7.18 -3.53
C PHE A 26 7.45 8.67 -3.86
N ASP A 27 8.19 9.16 -4.86
CA ASP A 27 8.13 10.58 -5.27
C ASP A 27 6.77 10.92 -5.90
N ASP A 28 6.23 10.00 -6.69
CA ASP A 28 4.89 10.14 -7.27
C ASP A 28 3.80 10.06 -6.19
N LEU A 29 3.93 9.10 -5.25
CA LEU A 29 3.00 8.95 -4.13
C LEU A 29 2.98 10.20 -3.24
N GLN A 30 4.15 10.75 -2.92
CA GLN A 30 4.27 11.95 -2.12
C GLN A 30 3.59 13.14 -2.81
N ARG A 31 3.75 13.29 -4.13
CA ARG A 31 3.10 14.37 -4.89
C ARG A 31 1.58 14.22 -4.90
N GLU A 32 1.06 13.00 -5.00
CA GLU A 32 -0.39 12.74 -4.91
C GLU A 32 -0.92 13.08 -3.52
N LEU A 33 -0.24 12.63 -2.46
CA LEU A 33 -0.65 12.86 -1.08
C LEU A 33 -0.64 14.35 -0.68
N HIS A 34 0.34 15.12 -1.15
CA HIS A 34 0.39 16.57 -0.91
C HIS A 34 -0.44 17.39 -1.89
N GLY A 35 -0.90 16.80 -3.00
CA GLY A 35 -1.63 17.51 -4.05
C GLY A 35 -3.11 17.73 -3.72
N ASP A 36 -3.66 16.98 -2.77
CA ASP A 36 -5.08 17.00 -2.38
C ASP A 36 -5.28 17.69 -1.01
N ASP A 37 -4.59 18.81 -0.79
CA ASP A 37 -4.61 19.62 0.45
C ASP A 37 -5.94 20.37 0.68
N SER A 38 -7.07 19.78 0.28
CA SER A 38 -8.40 20.21 0.67
C SER A 38 -8.84 19.51 1.94
N GLY A 39 -8.13 19.77 3.04
CA GLY A 39 -8.58 19.53 4.41
C GLY A 39 -9.27 18.19 4.64
N ASP A 40 -8.49 17.11 4.70
CA ASP A 40 -8.99 15.82 5.16
C ASP A 40 -9.45 15.93 6.63
N GLU A 41 -10.76 16.08 6.80
CA GLU A 41 -11.41 15.97 8.10
C GLU A 41 -11.17 14.55 8.62
N ILE A 42 -10.53 14.45 9.79
CA ILE A 42 -10.24 13.15 10.39
C ILE A 42 -11.58 12.45 10.65
N PRO A 43 -11.82 11.25 10.08
CA PRO A 43 -13.08 10.54 10.32
C PRO A 43 -13.26 10.29 11.82
N GLU A 44 -14.49 10.40 12.34
CA GLU A 44 -14.75 10.26 13.79
C GLU A 44 -14.20 8.97 14.41
N GLN A 45 -14.12 7.90 13.61
CA GLN A 45 -13.53 6.61 14.00
C GLN A 45 -12.05 6.70 14.42
N TYR A 46 -11.37 7.77 14.02
CA TYR A 46 -9.97 8.04 14.29
C TYR A 46 -9.77 9.31 15.14
N ALA A 47 -10.85 9.95 15.60
CA ALA A 47 -10.75 11.15 16.44
C ALA A 47 -10.01 10.86 17.76
N ASP A 48 -10.35 9.75 18.42
CA ASP A 48 -9.67 9.29 19.63
C ASP A 48 -8.15 9.09 19.41
N LEU A 49 -7.76 8.60 18.22
CA LEU A 49 -6.36 8.40 17.87
C LEU A 49 -5.63 9.72 17.61
N ALA A 50 -6.29 10.66 16.93
CA ALA A 50 -5.75 12.01 16.72
C ALA A 50 -5.48 12.72 18.05
N GLU A 51 -6.42 12.64 19.00
CA GLU A 51 -6.26 13.19 20.35
C GLU A 51 -5.04 12.58 21.08
N THR A 52 -4.81 11.27 20.96
CA THR A 52 -3.63 10.63 21.57
C THR A 52 -2.29 10.96 20.92
N LEU A 53 -2.28 11.41 19.66
CA LEU A 53 -1.04 11.79 18.96
C LEU A 53 -0.64 13.23 19.26
N ASP A 54 -1.63 14.11 19.46
CA ASP A 54 -1.42 15.51 19.80
C ASP A 54 -1.02 15.71 21.28
N ASP A 55 -1.40 14.78 22.17
CA ASP A 55 -1.00 14.84 23.58
C ASP A 55 0.43 14.25 23.75
N PRO A 56 1.43 15.03 24.20
CA PRO A 56 2.79 14.51 24.37
C PRO A 56 2.79 13.40 25.43
N PRO A 57 3.51 12.29 25.22
CA PRO A 57 3.58 11.26 26.26
C PRO A 57 4.18 11.91 27.50
N ALA A 58 3.52 11.76 28.64
CA ALA A 58 4.07 12.16 29.93
C ALA A 58 5.44 11.47 30.09
N THR A 59 6.51 12.27 30.03
CA THR A 59 7.91 11.84 30.23
C THR A 59 8.14 11.26 31.60
#